data_AF-A0A848IBJ2-F1
#
_entry.id   AF-A0A848IBJ2-F1
#
_cell.length_a   1.000
_cell.length_b   1.000
_cell.length_c   1.000
_cell.angle_alpha   90.00
_cell.angle_beta   90.00
_cell.angle_gamma   90.00
#
_symmetry.space_group_name_H-M   'P 1'
#
loop_
_entity.id
_entity.type
_entity.pdbx_description
1 polymer ?
#
loop_
_entity_poly.entity_id
_entity_poly.type
_entity_poly.pdbx_seq_one_letter_code
_entity_poly.pdbx_strand_id
1 'polypeptide(L)'
;MRNGRIQRDRHFRRVGAGEFELNVTEYLEWLREEKDARKLPFLERVSRSIEDGDKRFVKAVTEARAKAPPPAPAPTTTTKRRPKLIPIAVWAEETFGEYAPHRHTLLSWVKAGKIYPMPTKVGRSYFCSPDAEYFDPVVQKIRRMTGGSR
;
A
#
# COMPACT_ATOMS: atom_id res chain seq x y z
N MET A 1 -9.96 -16.74 -17.92
CA MET A 1 -9.32 -17.88 -17.25
C MET A 1 -8.25 -17.40 -16.27
N ARG A 2 -8.65 -16.69 -15.22
CA ARG A 2 -7.80 -16.37 -14.07
C ARG A 2 -8.50 -17.05 -12.89
N ASN A 3 -7.76 -17.78 -12.05
CA ASN A 3 -8.21 -18.36 -10.77
C ASN A 3 -8.49 -19.89 -10.70
N GLY A 4 -7.71 -20.75 -11.39
CA GLY A 4 -7.73 -22.22 -11.20
C GLY A 4 -6.79 -22.93 -12.17
N ARG A 5 -5.68 -23.48 -11.66
CA ARG A 5 -4.37 -23.63 -12.35
C ARG A 5 -4.25 -24.84 -13.28
N ILE A 6 -4.71 -24.71 -14.53
CA ILE A 6 -4.21 -25.54 -15.62
C ILE A 6 -3.11 -24.74 -16.36
N GLN A 7 -1.87 -25.24 -16.30
CA GLN A 7 -0.70 -24.58 -16.89
C GLN A 7 -0.42 -25.09 -18.32
N ARG A 8 -0.25 -24.14 -19.25
CA ARG A 8 0.26 -24.40 -20.61
C ARG A 8 1.69 -24.97 -20.51
N ASP A 9 1.98 -25.97 -21.34
CA ASP A 9 3.23 -26.74 -21.42
C ASP A 9 3.51 -27.69 -20.23
N ARG A 10 2.61 -27.76 -19.25
CA ARG A 10 2.65 -28.76 -18.16
C ARG A 10 1.45 -29.69 -18.20
N HIS A 11 0.24 -29.11 -18.22
CA HIS A 11 -1.02 -29.87 -18.24
C HIS A 11 -1.57 -30.04 -19.66
N PHE A 12 -1.28 -29.10 -20.56
CA PHE A 12 -1.63 -29.21 -21.98
C PHE A 12 -0.62 -28.46 -22.85
N ARG A 13 -0.37 -28.94 -24.06
CA ARG A 13 0.46 -28.30 -25.09
C ARG A 13 -0.38 -28.04 -26.33
N ARG A 14 -0.10 -26.95 -27.05
CA ARG A 14 -0.70 -26.69 -28.37
C ARG A 14 0.15 -27.33 -29.47
N VAL A 15 -0.48 -28.12 -30.34
CA VAL A 15 0.22 -28.87 -31.40
C VAL A 15 -0.11 -28.30 -32.79
N GLY A 16 -1.16 -27.49 -32.93
CA GLY A 16 -1.51 -26.86 -34.21
C GLY A 16 -2.61 -25.82 -34.12
N ALA A 17 -3.20 -25.45 -35.27
CA ALA A 17 -4.24 -24.44 -35.42
C ALA A 17 -5.56 -24.87 -34.75
N GLY A 18 -5.63 -24.70 -33.43
CA GLY A 18 -6.81 -25.02 -32.61
C GLY A 18 -6.72 -26.34 -31.85
N GLU A 19 -5.75 -27.19 -32.18
CA GLU A 19 -5.56 -28.49 -31.53
C GLU A 19 -4.61 -28.40 -30.33
N PHE A 20 -4.99 -29.06 -29.24
CA PHE A 20 -4.19 -29.18 -28.03
C PHE A 20 -4.09 -30.64 -27.58
N GLU A 21 -2.91 -31.03 -27.15
CA GLU A 21 -2.65 -32.28 -26.45
C GLU A 21 -2.74 -32.05 -24.96
N LEU A 22 -3.58 -32.84 -24.27
CA LEU A 22 -3.70 -32.82 -22.82
C LEU A 22 -2.76 -33.88 -22.24
N ASN A 23 -1.92 -33.49 -21.28
CA ASN A 23 -1.16 -34.44 -20.48
C ASN A 23 -2.09 -35.05 -19.44
N VAL A 24 -2.69 -36.18 -19.81
CA VAL A 24 -3.75 -36.86 -19.04
C VAL A 24 -3.28 -37.22 -17.62
N THR A 25 -2.01 -37.59 -17.44
CA THR A 25 -1.46 -37.98 -16.14
C THR A 25 -1.42 -36.79 -15.17
N GLU A 26 -0.78 -35.68 -15.56
CA GLU A 26 -0.72 -34.45 -14.75
C GLU A 26 -2.12 -33.86 -14.52
N TYR A 27 -3.03 -33.99 -15.50
CA TYR A 27 -4.42 -33.54 -15.35
C TYR A 27 -5.21 -34.36 -14.32
N LEU A 28 -5.02 -35.67 -14.28
CA LEU A 28 -5.67 -36.54 -13.30
C LEU A 28 -5.11 -36.37 -11.89
N GLU A 29 -3.81 -36.11 -11.75
CA GLU A 29 -3.19 -35.77 -10.46
C GLU A 29 -3.70 -34.43 -9.94
N TRP A 30 -3.77 -33.41 -10.78
CA TRP A 30 -4.39 -32.13 -10.45
C TRP A 30 -5.87 -32.29 -10.01
N LEU A 31 -6.65 -33.13 -10.69
CA LEU A 31 -8.04 -33.40 -10.29
C LEU A 31 -8.15 -34.09 -8.92
N ARG A 32 -7.18 -34.92 -8.52
CA ARG A 32 -7.13 -35.54 -7.18
C ARG A 32 -6.79 -34.49 -6.13
N GLU A 33 -5.74 -33.71 -6.36
CA GLU A 33 -5.35 -32.60 -5.48
C GLU A 33 -6.48 -31.59 -5.30
N GLU A 34 -7.23 -31.27 -6.36
CA GLU A 34 -8.33 -30.33 -6.29
C GLU A 34 -9.57 -30.92 -5.58
N LYS A 35 -9.83 -32.23 -5.71
CA LYS A 35 -10.87 -32.92 -4.92
C LYS A 35 -10.51 -32.98 -3.43
N ASP A 36 -9.25 -33.21 -3.10
CA ASP A 36 -8.79 -33.22 -1.71
C ASP A 36 -8.74 -31.81 -1.11
N ALA A 37 -8.35 -30.80 -1.89
CA ALA A 37 -8.44 -29.39 -1.49
C ALA A 37 -9.90 -28.92 -1.28
N ARG A 38 -10.86 -29.52 -2.00
CA ARG A 38 -12.29 -29.23 -1.87
C ARG A 38 -12.94 -29.86 -0.63
N LYS A 39 -12.34 -30.92 -0.07
CA LYS A 39 -12.77 -31.54 1.21
C LYS A 39 -12.40 -30.70 2.44
N LEU A 40 -11.44 -29.78 2.32
CA LEU A 40 -11.03 -28.89 3.41
C LEU A 40 -12.04 -27.74 3.58
N PRO A 41 -12.41 -27.37 4.83
CA PRO A 41 -13.35 -26.30 5.11
C PRO A 41 -12.83 -24.97 4.55
N PHE A 42 -13.75 -24.10 4.14
CA PHE A 42 -13.47 -22.85 3.43
C PHE A 42 -12.39 -21.99 4.11
N LEU A 43 -12.41 -21.92 5.44
CA LEU A 43 -11.43 -21.19 6.24
C LEU A 43 -9.99 -21.70 6.06
N GLU A 44 -9.77 -23.02 6.00
CA GLU A 44 -8.43 -23.57 5.80
C GLU A 44 -7.91 -23.35 4.37
N ARG A 45 -8.81 -23.31 3.39
CA ARG A 45 -8.47 -23.00 2.00
C ARG A 45 -8.04 -21.54 1.83
N VAL A 46 -8.71 -20.63 2.54
CA VAL A 46 -8.35 -19.20 2.57
C VAL A 46 -7.03 -19.00 3.31
N SER A 47 -6.84 -19.62 4.48
CA SER A 47 -5.60 -19.54 5.25
C SER A 47 -4.38 -20.04 4.45
N ARG A 48 -4.49 -21.19 3.77
CA ARG A 48 -3.40 -21.70 2.91
C ARG A 48 -3.08 -20.77 1.74
N SER A 49 -4.09 -20.15 1.12
CA SER A 49 -3.86 -19.20 0.02
C SER A 49 -3.15 -17.93 0.49
N ILE A 50 -3.36 -17.52 1.74
CA ILE A 50 -2.67 -16.38 2.36
C ILE A 50 -1.21 -16.78 2.68
N GLU A 51 -1.00 -17.93 3.33
CA GLU A 51 0.35 -18.42 3.65
C GLU A 51 1.23 -18.64 2.42
N ASP A 52 0.68 -19.20 1.34
CA ASP A 52 1.41 -19.39 0.08
C ASP A 52 1.72 -18.07 -0.64
N GLY A 53 0.86 -17.06 -0.45
CA GLY A 53 1.09 -15.69 -0.91
C GLY A 53 2.26 -15.05 -0.17
N ASP A 54 2.25 -15.13 1.16
CA ASP A 54 3.29 -14.59 2.03
C ASP A 54 4.64 -15.26 1.80
N LYS A 55 4.69 -16.60 1.68
CA LYS A 55 5.93 -17.33 1.40
C LYS A 55 6.57 -16.92 0.07
N ARG A 56 5.76 -16.66 -0.96
CA ARG A 56 6.26 -16.20 -2.27
C ARG A 56 6.74 -14.77 -2.23
N PHE A 57 6.04 -13.91 -1.49
CA PHE A 57 6.47 -12.53 -1.28
C PHE A 57 7.81 -12.48 -0.54
N VAL A 58 7.95 -13.22 0.56
CA VAL A 58 9.20 -13.33 1.33
C VAL A 58 10.32 -13.88 0.44
N LYS A 59 10.06 -14.94 -0.34
CA LYS A 59 11.04 -15.49 -1.27
C LYS A 59 11.47 -14.48 -2.35
N ALA A 60 10.53 -13.72 -2.91
CA ALA A 60 10.85 -12.70 -3.90
C ALA A 60 11.69 -11.56 -3.30
N VAL A 61 11.42 -11.16 -2.05
CA VAL A 61 12.20 -10.14 -1.32
C VAL A 61 13.60 -10.66 -0.99
N THR A 62 13.75 -11.92 -0.55
CA THR A 62 15.07 -12.50 -0.26
C THR A 62 15.90 -12.70 -1.53
N GLU A 63 15.29 -13.15 -2.64
CA GLU A 63 15.96 -13.24 -3.94
C GLU A 63 16.35 -11.85 -4.48
N ALA A 64 15.47 -10.85 -4.34
CA ALA A 64 15.79 -9.47 -4.73
C ALA A 64 16.96 -8.90 -3.90
N ARG A 65 17.01 -9.22 -2.60
CA ARG A 65 18.12 -8.80 -1.72
C ARG A 65 19.44 -9.52 -2.04
N ALA A 66 19.40 -10.78 -2.48
CA ALA A 66 20.59 -11.52 -2.89
C ALA A 66 21.16 -11.03 -4.24
N LYS A 67 20.33 -10.45 -5.11
CA LYS A 67 20.76 -9.94 -6.43
C LYS A 67 21.21 -8.47 -6.43
N ALA A 68 20.92 -7.71 -5.38
CA ALA A 68 21.28 -6.30 -5.29
C ALA A 68 22.72 -6.13 -4.75
N PRO A 69 23.54 -5.21 -5.31
CA PRO A 69 24.73 -4.73 -4.63
C PRO A 69 24.33 -4.11 -3.26
N PRO A 70 25.23 -4.12 -2.25
CA PRO A 70 24.90 -3.66 -0.91
C PRO A 70 24.27 -2.26 -0.96
N PRO A 71 23.17 -2.02 -0.24
CA PRO A 71 22.67 -0.67 -0.10
C PRO A 71 23.80 0.13 0.57
N ALA A 72 24.31 1.14 -0.13
CA ALA A 72 25.14 2.17 0.46
C ALA A 72 24.50 2.62 1.79
N PRO A 73 25.30 2.90 2.83
CA PRO A 73 24.79 3.18 4.17
C PRO A 73 23.72 4.27 4.11
N ALA A 74 22.54 3.95 4.66
CA ALA A 74 21.40 4.81 5.01
C ALA A 74 21.23 6.11 4.19
N PRO A 75 20.06 6.37 3.56
CA PRO A 75 19.76 7.73 3.14
C PRO A 75 19.46 8.60 4.37
N THR A 76 20.50 9.04 5.08
CA THR A 76 20.55 10.39 5.67
C THR A 76 20.75 11.38 4.52
N THR A 77 19.76 11.49 3.65
CA THR A 77 19.78 12.48 2.59
C THR A 77 18.78 13.56 2.91
N THR A 78 19.28 14.58 3.59
CA THR A 78 18.89 15.98 3.36
C THR A 78 19.22 16.33 1.90
N THR A 79 18.55 15.70 0.94
CA THR A 79 18.47 16.23 -0.41
C THR A 79 17.44 17.35 -0.32
N LYS A 80 17.75 18.54 -0.83
CA LYS A 80 16.72 19.55 -1.14
C LYS A 80 15.73 18.91 -2.11
N ARG A 81 14.70 18.25 -1.58
CA ARG A 81 13.63 17.64 -2.35
C ARG A 81 12.79 18.80 -2.86
N ARG A 82 12.51 18.81 -4.16
CA ARG A 82 11.44 19.64 -4.73
C ARG A 82 10.22 19.50 -3.79
N PRO A 83 9.54 20.59 -3.42
CA PRO A 83 8.45 20.51 -2.45
C PRO A 83 7.41 19.53 -2.98
N LYS A 84 7.36 18.32 -2.41
CA LYS A 84 6.37 17.32 -2.75
C LYS A 84 5.09 17.79 -2.09
N LEU A 85 4.32 18.61 -2.78
CA LEU A 85 3.02 19.04 -2.29
C LEU A 85 2.08 17.82 -2.33
N ILE A 86 1.57 17.42 -1.17
CA ILE A 86 0.63 16.31 -1.03
C ILE A 86 -0.80 16.85 -0.91
N PRO A 87 -1.83 16.12 -1.37
CA PRO A 87 -3.21 16.51 -1.16
C PRO A 87 -3.53 16.62 0.33
N ILE A 88 -4.33 17.62 0.71
CA ILE A 88 -4.67 17.87 2.12
C ILE A 88 -5.34 16.66 2.83
N ALA A 89 -6.07 15.83 2.09
CA ALA A 89 -6.68 14.62 2.64
C ALA A 89 -5.60 13.60 3.04
N VAL A 90 -4.61 13.40 2.17
CA VAL A 90 -3.48 12.50 2.43
C VAL A 90 -2.64 13.02 3.60
N TRP A 91 -2.39 14.32 3.66
CA TRP A 91 -1.72 14.94 4.81
C TRP A 91 -2.46 14.70 6.13
N ALA A 92 -3.80 14.80 6.13
CA ALA A 92 -4.58 14.58 7.32
C ALA A 92 -4.53 13.11 7.78
N GLU A 93 -4.53 12.17 6.84
CA GLU A 93 -4.33 10.74 7.13
C GLU A 93 -2.93 10.47 7.66
N GLU A 94 -1.89 11.07 7.09
CA GLU A 94 -0.51 10.92 7.57
C GLU A 94 -0.30 11.54 8.96
N THR A 95 -0.98 12.65 9.27
CA THR A 95 -0.81 13.39 10.52
C THR A 95 -1.65 12.83 11.67
N PHE A 96 -2.92 12.48 11.40
CA PHE A 96 -3.89 12.08 12.42
C PHE A 96 -4.26 10.59 12.36
N GLY A 97 -3.84 9.86 11.33
CA GLY A 97 -4.11 8.44 11.15
C GLY A 97 -5.61 8.15 11.04
N GLU A 98 -6.07 7.21 11.86
CA GLU A 98 -7.48 6.80 11.94
C GLU A 98 -8.42 7.94 12.35
N TYR A 99 -7.91 8.95 13.05
CA TYR A 99 -8.69 10.10 13.54
C TYR A 99 -8.65 11.29 12.57
N ALA A 100 -8.36 11.03 11.28
CA ALA A 100 -8.32 12.06 10.26
C ALA A 100 -9.67 12.82 10.16
N PRO A 101 -9.67 14.16 10.29
CA PRO A 101 -10.88 14.95 10.15
C PRO A 101 -11.50 14.84 8.76
N HIS A 102 -12.84 14.94 8.69
CA HIS A 102 -13.55 14.94 7.42
C HIS A 102 -13.13 16.11 6.51
N ARG A 103 -13.25 15.92 5.20
CA ARG A 103 -12.85 16.90 4.17
C ARG A 103 -13.37 18.32 4.41
N HIS A 104 -14.62 18.47 4.86
CA HIS A 104 -15.20 19.79 5.15
C HIS A 104 -14.45 20.52 6.26
N THR A 105 -14.04 19.81 7.30
CA THR A 105 -13.24 20.34 8.41
C THR A 105 -11.88 20.80 7.92
N LEU A 106 -11.21 19.99 7.10
CA LEU A 106 -9.92 20.36 6.49
C LEU A 106 -10.03 21.65 5.68
N LEU A 107 -11.08 21.78 4.85
CA LEU A 107 -11.32 23.01 4.09
C LEU A 107 -11.59 24.22 4.97
N SER A 108 -12.30 24.04 6.08
CA SER A 108 -12.51 25.08 7.09
C SER A 108 -11.18 25.54 7.70
N TRP A 109 -10.28 24.60 8.01
CA TRP A 109 -8.95 24.91 8.53
C TRP A 109 -8.07 25.67 7.54
N VAL A 110 -8.11 25.31 6.25
CA VAL A 110 -7.40 26.09 5.20
C VAL A 110 -7.91 27.53 5.17
N LYS A 111 -9.23 27.72 5.15
CA LYS A 111 -9.84 29.06 5.13
C LYS A 111 -9.52 29.87 6.38
N ALA A 112 -9.46 29.20 7.53
CA ALA A 112 -9.12 29.80 8.81
C ALA A 112 -7.61 29.98 9.03
N GLY A 113 -6.75 29.56 8.09
CA GLY A 113 -5.30 29.67 8.21
C GLY A 113 -4.69 28.80 9.31
N LYS A 114 -5.33 27.68 9.66
CA LYS A 114 -4.90 26.78 10.75
C LYS A 114 -3.87 25.73 10.33
N ILE A 115 -3.31 25.82 9.13
CA ILE A 115 -2.29 24.89 8.62
C ILE A 115 -1.11 25.71 8.13
N TYR A 116 0.09 25.39 8.61
CA TYR A 116 1.31 26.11 8.28
C TYR A 116 2.42 25.15 7.80
N PRO A 117 3.06 25.41 6.64
CA PRO A 117 2.84 26.52 5.72
C PRO A 117 1.47 26.45 5.04
N MET A 118 0.96 27.61 4.59
CA MET A 118 -0.40 27.72 4.09
C MET A 118 -0.60 26.85 2.83
N PRO A 119 -1.66 26.01 2.78
CA PRO A 119 -1.91 25.14 1.64
C PRO A 119 -2.13 25.92 0.34
N THR A 120 -1.52 25.45 -0.75
CA THR A 120 -1.67 26.01 -2.09
C THR A 120 -2.86 25.39 -2.79
N LYS A 121 -3.75 26.22 -3.35
CA LYS A 121 -4.89 25.75 -4.15
C LYS A 121 -4.44 25.47 -5.58
N VAL A 122 -4.58 24.22 -6.03
CA VAL A 122 -4.30 23.81 -7.40
C VAL A 122 -5.54 23.14 -7.98
N GLY A 123 -6.18 23.81 -8.95
CA GLY A 123 -7.45 23.37 -9.52
C GLY A 123 -8.57 23.30 -8.47
N ARG A 124 -9.15 22.10 -8.27
CA ARG A 124 -10.27 21.84 -7.34
C ARG A 124 -9.82 21.38 -5.94
N SER A 125 -8.52 21.26 -5.72
CA SER A 125 -7.96 20.66 -4.50
C SER A 125 -6.92 21.58 -3.84
N TYR A 126 -6.71 21.38 -2.54
CA TYR A 126 -5.65 22.02 -1.79
C TYR A 126 -4.52 21.04 -1.56
N PHE A 127 -3.31 21.55 -1.66
CA PHE A 127 -2.09 20.79 -1.45
C PHE A 127 -1.24 21.48 -0.39
N CYS A 128 -0.61 20.70 0.47
CA CYS A 128 0.26 21.18 1.54
C CYS A 128 1.60 20.42 1.53
N SER A 129 2.57 20.97 2.25
CA SER A 129 3.81 20.24 2.52
C SER A 129 3.51 19.02 3.41
N PRO A 130 4.19 17.88 3.24
CA PRO A 130 4.10 16.77 4.19
C PRO A 130 4.52 17.20 5.60
N ASP A 131 5.49 18.11 5.69
CA ASP A 131 5.98 18.68 6.95
C ASP A 131 5.10 19.84 7.47
N ALA A 132 3.87 19.99 6.95
CA ALA A 132 2.97 21.02 7.42
C ALA A 132 2.38 20.67 8.80
N GLU A 133 2.29 21.66 9.67
CA GLU A 133 1.75 21.51 11.02
C GLU A 133 0.39 22.18 11.15
N TYR A 134 -0.50 21.55 11.95
CA TYR A 134 -1.74 22.18 12.37
C TYR A 134 -1.46 23.21 13.47
N PHE A 135 -1.85 24.45 13.21
CA PHE A 135 -1.68 25.59 14.09
C PHE A 135 -3.04 26.09 14.56
N ASP A 136 -3.30 26.02 15.87
CA ASP A 136 -4.47 26.68 16.46
C ASP A 136 -4.03 27.94 17.23
N PRO A 137 -4.44 29.16 16.81
CA PRO A 137 -4.04 30.40 17.44
C PRO A 137 -4.52 30.50 18.90
N VAL A 138 -5.65 29.88 19.24
CA VAL A 138 -6.17 29.88 20.62
C VAL A 138 -5.29 29.02 21.51
N VAL A 139 -4.93 27.82 21.05
CA VAL A 139 -4.03 26.91 21.78
C VAL A 139 -2.65 27.53 21.94
N GLN A 140 -2.13 28.20 20.90
CA GLN A 140 -0.87 28.93 20.97
C GLN A 140 -0.93 30.10 21.94
N LYS A 141 -2.02 30.87 21.96
CA LYS A 141 -2.21 31.94 22.94
C LYS A 141 -2.25 31.37 24.36
N ILE A 142 -2.96 30.27 24.57
CA ILE A 142 -2.99 29.56 25.86
C ILE A 142 -1.57 29.11 26.24
N ARG A 143 -0.86 28.38 25.36
CA ARG A 143 0.52 27.96 25.60
C ARG A 143 1.45 29.12 25.95
N ARG A 144 1.32 30.27 25.29
CA ARG A 144 2.08 31.49 25.61
C ARG A 144 1.72 32.06 26.98
N MET A 145 0.44 32.02 27.36
CA MET A 145 -0.03 32.48 28.67
C MET A 145 0.37 31.52 29.80
N THR A 146 0.37 30.20 29.56
CA THR A 146 0.70 29.18 30.57
C THR A 146 2.20 28.87 30.65
N GLY A 147 2.96 29.10 29.57
CA GLY A 147 4.40 28.88 29.51
C GLY A 147 5.26 30.02 30.09
N GLY A 148 4.64 31.10 30.57
CA GLY A 148 5.31 32.24 31.21
C GLY A 148 5.49 32.11 32.73
N SER A 149 5.80 30.91 33.23
CA SER A 149 6.18 30.71 34.63
C SER A 149 7.22 29.59 34.76
N ARG A 150 8.45 29.91 34.38
CA ARG A 150 9.70 29.63 35.10
C ARG A 150 10.90 30.13 34.30
#